data_AF-A0A1V6TGS1-F1
#
_entry.id   AF-A0A1V6TGS1-F1
#
_cell.length_a   1.000
_cell.length_b   1.000
_cell.length_c   1.000
_cell.angle_alpha   90.00
_cell.angle_beta   90.00
_cell.angle_gamma   90.00
#
_symmetry.space_group_name_H-M   'P 1'
#
loop_
_entity.id
_entity.type
_entity.pdbx_description
1 polymer ?
#
loop_
_entity_poly.entity_id
_entity_poly.type
_entity_poly.pdbx_seq_one_letter_code
_entity_poly.pdbx_strand_id
1 'polypeptide(L)'
;MPNVTLRHATVGKSTNQFSAHKSNPKNSPSPTDCPKSNTFPHSTTPANLAANRDLHNEVCVFTVSATSLRFHTDKNVATVMKVGRVAIITRGRYAGKKVVIVQPQDTGSKAHPFPYAIVAGIERYPLKVTRRMGKKLVDRRSRIKPFIKVVNYNHLMPTRYTLELEGLKGVVSQDTFKEVSQREDAKKTIKKALEDRYTSGKNRWFFTPLRF
;
A
#
# COMPACT_ATOMS: atom_id res chain seq x y z
N MET A 1 41.75 28.13 60.47
CA MET A 1 42.10 26.70 60.67
C MET A 1 42.22 26.04 59.29
N PRO A 2 43.25 25.19 59.10
CA PRO A 2 44.07 25.02 57.87
C PRO A 2 43.46 24.05 56.83
N ASN A 3 43.62 24.26 55.51
CA ASN A 3 44.71 23.89 54.58
C ASN A 3 44.80 22.37 54.26
N VAL A 4 45.33 22.06 53.06
CA VAL A 4 45.95 20.79 52.59
C VAL A 4 44.96 19.90 51.79
N THR A 5 45.13 19.50 50.50
CA THR A 5 46.31 19.42 49.60
C THR A 5 45.90 19.34 48.13
N LEU A 6 46.74 19.90 47.25
CA LEU A 6 46.92 19.55 45.83
C LEU A 6 47.22 18.06 45.62
N ARG A 7 46.74 17.46 44.51
CA ARG A 7 47.57 16.59 43.64
C ARG A 7 47.13 16.68 42.17
N HIS A 8 48.00 17.30 41.37
CA HIS A 8 48.14 17.02 39.94
C HIS A 8 48.64 15.57 39.75
N ALA A 9 48.17 14.91 38.69
CA ALA A 9 48.87 13.79 38.07
C ALA A 9 48.83 13.96 36.55
N THR A 10 50.02 13.94 35.98
CA THR A 10 50.37 14.26 34.60
C THR A 10 50.64 12.96 33.84
N VAL A 11 50.20 12.93 32.58
CA VAL A 11 50.76 12.18 31.42
C VAL A 11 50.87 10.65 31.49
N GLY A 12 50.09 10.02 30.61
CA GLY A 12 50.37 8.70 30.04
C GLY A 12 50.05 8.70 28.54
N LYS A 13 51.04 9.03 27.71
CA LYS A 13 51.03 8.77 26.26
C LYS A 13 50.99 7.25 26.04
N SER A 14 50.02 6.76 25.27
CA SER A 14 50.24 5.56 24.46
C SER A 14 49.86 5.84 23.00
N THR A 15 50.90 5.82 22.20
CA THR A 15 50.91 5.78 20.75
C THR A 15 50.30 4.48 20.26
N ASN A 16 49.38 4.53 19.30
CA ASN A 16 49.30 3.46 18.31
C ASN A 16 49.25 4.06 16.92
N GLN A 17 50.28 3.69 16.17
CA GLN A 17 50.64 4.21 14.87
C GLN A 17 49.84 3.51 13.76
N PHE A 18 49.59 4.30 12.72
CA PHE A 18 49.66 3.98 11.30
C PHE A 18 49.33 2.54 10.83
N SER A 19 48.31 2.44 9.99
CA SER A 19 48.56 2.16 8.57
C SER A 19 47.37 2.58 7.70
N ALA A 20 47.60 3.66 6.94
CA ALA A 20 46.78 4.04 5.81
C ALA A 20 47.39 3.41 4.56
N HIS A 21 46.68 2.47 3.93
CA HIS A 21 47.00 2.07 2.55
C HIS A 21 46.16 2.91 1.59
N LYS A 22 46.82 3.91 1.02
CA LYS A 22 46.42 4.65 -0.16
C LYS A 22 46.92 3.87 -1.37
N SER A 23 46.03 3.43 -2.25
CA SER A 23 46.41 3.17 -3.65
C SER A 23 45.23 3.40 -4.60
N ASN A 24 45.44 4.34 -5.50
CA ASN A 24 44.79 4.59 -6.79
C ASN A 24 45.96 5.20 -7.62
N PRO A 25 46.14 5.01 -8.95
CA PRO A 25 45.07 4.92 -9.93
C PRO A 25 45.34 4.11 -11.24
N LYS A 26 44.32 4.10 -12.12
CA LYS A 26 44.33 3.84 -13.58
C LYS A 26 44.55 2.39 -14.06
N ASN A 27 43.50 1.81 -14.66
CA ASN A 27 43.44 1.57 -16.10
C ASN A 27 42.11 0.94 -16.52
N SER A 28 41.44 1.58 -17.47
CA SER A 28 40.37 1.03 -18.30
C SER A 28 40.90 -0.06 -19.23
N PRO A 29 40.08 -1.06 -19.59
CA PRO A 29 39.81 -1.26 -21.01
C PRO A 29 38.33 -1.54 -21.35
N SER A 30 38.08 -1.33 -22.64
CA SER A 30 36.89 -1.37 -23.51
C SER A 30 36.13 -2.71 -23.61
N PRO A 31 34.94 -2.71 -24.24
CA PRO A 31 34.05 -3.87 -24.34
C PRO A 31 34.43 -4.78 -25.52
N THR A 32 34.57 -6.08 -25.25
CA THR A 32 34.72 -7.22 -26.19
C THR A 32 34.19 -8.44 -25.43
N ASP A 33 33.48 -9.43 -25.94
CA ASP A 33 32.99 -9.84 -27.25
C ASP A 33 31.76 -10.74 -27.03
N CYS A 34 30.83 -10.78 -27.97
CA CYS A 34 29.74 -11.76 -28.01
C CYS A 34 30.26 -13.12 -28.49
N PRO A 35 29.88 -14.27 -27.92
CA PRO A 35 30.02 -15.54 -28.61
C PRO A 35 28.77 -15.85 -29.45
N LYS A 36 28.98 -15.93 -30.77
CA LYS A 36 28.08 -16.55 -31.74
C LYS A 36 28.18 -18.09 -31.66
N SER A 37 27.03 -18.72 -31.90
CA SER A 37 26.79 -19.96 -32.66
C SER A 37 27.56 -21.26 -32.36
N ASN A 38 26.80 -22.35 -32.16
CA ASN A 38 26.80 -23.59 -32.97
C ASN A 38 25.52 -24.39 -32.57
N THR A 39 24.49 -24.54 -33.42
CA THR A 39 24.34 -25.44 -34.60
C THR A 39 24.28 -26.92 -34.18
N PHE A 40 23.08 -27.46 -33.91
CA PHE A 40 22.25 -28.39 -34.75
C PHE A 40 22.62 -29.89 -34.55
N PRO A 41 21.70 -30.89 -34.66
CA PRO A 41 20.75 -30.99 -35.77
C PRO A 41 19.31 -31.47 -35.47
N HIS A 42 18.51 -31.15 -36.50
CA HIS A 42 17.12 -31.43 -36.81
C HIS A 42 17.00 -32.83 -37.43
N SER A 43 15.91 -33.57 -37.16
CA SER A 43 15.43 -34.63 -38.06
C SER A 43 14.05 -34.27 -38.61
N THR A 44 14.09 -33.98 -39.92
CA THR A 44 13.21 -34.39 -41.03
C THR A 44 11.67 -34.45 -40.88
N THR A 45 11.05 -33.65 -41.75
CA THR A 45 9.65 -33.57 -42.24
C THR A 45 9.18 -34.87 -42.93
N PRO A 46 7.89 -35.03 -43.33
CA PRO A 46 7.36 -34.37 -44.53
C PRO A 46 5.93 -33.81 -44.42
N ALA A 47 5.66 -32.81 -45.27
CA ALA A 47 4.35 -32.27 -45.62
C ALA A 47 3.58 -33.23 -46.55
N ASN A 48 2.23 -33.17 -46.60
CA ASN A 48 1.42 -32.58 -47.69
C ASN A 48 -0.07 -32.97 -47.60
N LEU A 49 -0.91 -32.16 -48.27
CA LEU A 49 -2.33 -32.36 -48.69
C LEU A 49 -3.40 -32.35 -47.56
N ALA A 50 -4.56 -31.68 -47.67
CA ALA A 50 -5.21 -31.03 -48.79
C ALA A 50 -6.20 -29.95 -48.28
N ALA A 51 -6.36 -28.90 -49.08
CA ALA A 51 -7.53 -28.04 -49.02
C ALA A 51 -8.75 -28.83 -49.52
N ASN A 52 -9.88 -28.74 -48.83
CA ASN A 52 -11.16 -28.81 -49.52
C ASN A 52 -12.17 -27.85 -48.90
N ARG A 53 -12.82 -27.15 -49.81
CA ARG A 53 -13.81 -26.10 -49.60
C ARG A 53 -15.15 -26.80 -49.64
N ASP A 54 -15.97 -26.62 -48.60
CA ASP A 54 -17.41 -26.87 -48.72
C ASP A 54 -18.16 -25.78 -47.94
N LEU A 55 -18.29 -24.63 -48.60
CA LEU A 55 -19.49 -23.81 -48.44
C LEU A 55 -20.60 -24.54 -49.20
N HIS A 56 -21.69 -24.86 -48.51
CA HIS A 56 -23.09 -24.81 -48.94
C HIS A 56 -23.90 -25.84 -48.15
N ASN A 57 -24.44 -25.43 -47.00
CA ASN A 57 -25.85 -25.64 -46.75
C ASN A 57 -26.34 -24.59 -45.75
N GLU A 58 -27.00 -23.56 -46.28
CA GLU A 58 -27.84 -22.68 -45.49
C GLU A 58 -28.93 -23.53 -44.80
N VAL A 59 -29.09 -23.38 -43.48
CA VAL A 59 -30.38 -22.96 -42.92
C VAL A 59 -30.07 -22.09 -41.70
N CYS A 60 -30.36 -20.80 -41.87
CA CYS A 60 -30.43 -19.82 -40.82
C CYS A 60 -31.62 -20.15 -39.91
N VAL A 61 -31.39 -20.80 -38.77
CA VAL A 61 -32.40 -20.91 -37.69
C VAL A 61 -32.10 -19.87 -36.63
N PHE A 62 -32.84 -18.77 -36.77
CA PHE A 62 -32.98 -17.67 -35.84
C PHE A 62 -33.62 -18.19 -34.53
N THR A 63 -32.84 -18.68 -33.57
CA THR A 63 -33.35 -18.88 -32.21
C THR A 63 -33.15 -17.61 -31.40
N VAL A 64 -34.20 -16.80 -31.39
CA VAL A 64 -34.42 -15.73 -30.42
C VAL A 64 -34.65 -16.40 -29.08
N SER A 65 -33.61 -16.49 -28.25
CA SER A 65 -33.81 -16.81 -26.83
C SER A 65 -32.85 -16.02 -25.97
N ALA A 66 -33.46 -15.05 -25.29
CA ALA A 66 -33.07 -14.54 -23.98
C ALA A 66 -31.63 -14.00 -23.86
N THR A 67 -31.56 -12.68 -23.96
CA THR A 67 -31.18 -11.84 -22.81
C THR A 67 -30.71 -12.63 -21.59
N SER A 68 -29.45 -13.01 -21.60
CA SER A 68 -28.67 -13.11 -20.38
C SER A 68 -27.40 -12.36 -20.67
N LEU A 69 -27.39 -11.08 -20.28
CA LEU A 69 -26.17 -10.35 -20.01
C LEU A 69 -25.40 -11.17 -18.96
N ARG A 70 -24.63 -12.14 -19.45
CA ARG A 70 -23.46 -12.65 -18.76
C ARG A 70 -22.48 -11.50 -18.77
N PHE A 71 -22.65 -10.59 -17.81
CA PHE A 71 -21.54 -9.84 -17.24
C PHE A 71 -20.55 -10.89 -16.74
N HIS A 72 -19.69 -11.32 -17.66
CA HIS A 72 -18.46 -11.98 -17.28
C HIS A 72 -17.76 -11.04 -16.30
N THR A 73 -17.56 -11.54 -15.10
CA THR A 73 -16.77 -10.92 -14.06
C THR A 73 -15.38 -10.64 -14.63
N ASP A 74 -15.14 -9.39 -15.02
CA ASP A 74 -13.82 -8.94 -15.44
C ASP A 74 -12.81 -9.24 -14.34
N LYS A 75 -11.76 -9.99 -14.69
CA LYS A 75 -10.58 -10.30 -13.85
C LYS A 75 -9.84 -9.03 -13.35
N ASN A 76 -10.31 -7.83 -13.70
CA ASN A 76 -9.75 -6.54 -13.29
C ASN A 76 -10.20 -6.06 -11.90
N VAL A 77 -11.39 -6.42 -11.39
CA VAL A 77 -11.84 -5.99 -10.04
C VAL A 77 -11.08 -6.67 -8.90
N ALA A 78 -10.63 -7.92 -9.10
CA ALA A 78 -9.80 -8.66 -8.14
C ALA A 78 -8.42 -8.01 -7.88
N THR A 79 -7.98 -7.11 -8.77
CA THR A 79 -6.67 -6.43 -8.63
C THR A 79 -6.75 -5.14 -7.80
N VAL A 80 -7.94 -4.54 -7.67
CA VAL A 80 -8.08 -3.16 -7.17
C VAL A 80 -8.33 -3.08 -5.66
N MET A 81 -9.05 -4.04 -5.06
CA MET A 81 -9.48 -3.97 -3.65
C MET A 81 -8.60 -4.80 -2.69
N LYS A 82 -7.29 -4.64 -2.83
CA LYS A 82 -6.30 -5.32 -1.98
C LYS A 82 -6.00 -4.55 -0.70
N VAL A 83 -5.41 -5.23 0.28
CA VAL A 83 -4.88 -4.60 1.51
C VAL A 83 -3.93 -3.46 1.14
N GLY A 84 -4.01 -2.35 1.87
CA GLY A 84 -3.17 -1.17 1.65
C GLY A 84 -3.61 -0.28 0.48
N ARG A 85 -4.73 -0.59 -0.17
CA ARG A 85 -5.33 0.30 -1.17
C ARG A 85 -6.14 1.39 -0.50
N VAL A 86 -6.07 2.60 -1.07
CA VAL A 86 -6.84 3.75 -0.62
C VAL A 86 -8.16 3.83 -1.37
N ALA A 87 -9.24 4.08 -0.65
CA ALA A 87 -10.57 4.29 -1.20
C ALA A 87 -11.23 5.52 -0.57
N ILE A 88 -12.30 5.99 -1.19
CA ILE A 88 -13.17 7.04 -0.66
C ILE A 88 -14.52 6.41 -0.34
N ILE A 89 -15.09 6.73 0.82
CA ILE A 89 -16.44 6.29 1.16
C ILE A 89 -17.45 7.16 0.41
N THR A 90 -18.40 6.55 -0.29
CA THR A 90 -19.44 7.26 -1.06
C THR A 90 -20.73 7.49 -0.27
N ARG A 91 -21.05 6.64 0.72
CA ARG A 91 -22.32 6.72 1.46
C ARG A 91 -22.16 6.66 2.99
N GLY A 92 -23.17 7.19 3.70
CA GLY A 92 -23.28 7.17 5.15
C GLY A 92 -22.53 8.29 5.88
N ARG A 93 -22.45 8.20 7.23
CA ARG A 93 -21.84 9.24 8.09
C ARG A 93 -20.41 9.64 7.71
N TYR A 94 -19.64 8.71 7.14
CA TYR A 94 -18.24 8.93 6.76
C TYR A 94 -18.07 9.16 5.25
N ALA A 95 -19.13 9.54 4.53
CA ALA A 95 -19.03 9.89 3.12
C ALA A 95 -18.01 11.01 2.87
N GLY A 96 -17.28 10.91 1.76
CA GLY A 96 -16.18 11.82 1.39
C GLY A 96 -14.91 11.69 2.23
N LYS A 97 -14.87 10.74 3.18
CA LYS A 97 -13.66 10.45 3.96
C LYS A 97 -12.80 9.42 3.24
N LYS A 98 -11.48 9.65 3.29
CA LYS A 98 -10.45 8.78 2.74
C LYS A 98 -10.17 7.66 3.72
N VAL A 99 -10.07 6.46 3.19
CA VAL A 99 -9.91 5.24 3.96
C VAL A 99 -8.89 4.32 3.31
N VAL A 100 -8.34 3.43 4.11
CA VAL A 100 -7.39 2.40 3.71
C VAL A 100 -8.05 1.07 4.00
N ILE A 101 -7.99 0.16 3.03
CA ILE A 101 -8.47 -1.21 3.17
C ILE A 101 -7.45 -1.98 4.03
N VAL A 102 -7.87 -2.42 5.20
CA VAL A 102 -7.04 -3.21 6.12
C VAL A 102 -7.24 -4.70 5.87
N GLN A 103 -8.50 -5.12 5.77
CA GLN A 103 -8.86 -6.51 5.50
C GLN A 103 -10.01 -6.57 4.50
N PRO A 104 -9.77 -7.01 3.26
CA PRO A 104 -10.83 -7.34 2.31
C PRO A 104 -11.51 -8.66 2.70
N GLN A 105 -12.82 -8.76 2.49
CA GLN A 105 -13.65 -9.93 2.75
C GLN A 105 -14.62 -10.14 1.59
N ASP A 106 -14.25 -11.02 0.66
CA ASP A 106 -14.98 -11.21 -0.59
C ASP A 106 -16.09 -12.27 -0.49
N THR A 107 -15.92 -13.25 0.41
CA THR A 107 -16.86 -14.37 0.58
C THR A 107 -18.09 -14.01 1.43
N GLY A 108 -18.08 -12.85 2.09
CA GLY A 108 -19.11 -12.46 3.06
C GLY A 108 -19.02 -13.25 4.38
N SER A 109 -19.75 -12.78 5.39
CA SER A 109 -19.81 -13.37 6.74
C SER A 109 -21.27 -13.55 7.16
N LYS A 110 -21.56 -14.36 8.18
CA LYS A 110 -22.92 -14.54 8.70
C LYS A 110 -23.58 -13.22 9.11
N ALA A 111 -22.80 -12.27 9.64
CA ALA A 111 -23.29 -10.95 10.00
C ALA A 111 -23.51 -10.02 8.78
N HIS A 112 -22.76 -10.23 7.71
CA HIS A 112 -22.74 -9.39 6.51
C HIS A 112 -22.64 -10.29 5.26
N PRO A 113 -23.78 -10.70 4.66
CA PRO A 113 -23.82 -11.67 3.57
C PRO A 113 -23.37 -11.09 2.21
N PHE A 114 -22.83 -9.88 2.20
CA PHE A 114 -22.34 -9.17 1.02
C PHE A 114 -20.82 -9.01 1.11
N PRO A 115 -20.11 -8.79 -0.01
CA PRO A 115 -18.67 -8.58 0.03
C PRO A 115 -18.35 -7.21 0.65
N TYR A 116 -17.43 -7.19 1.61
CA TYR A 116 -17.12 -6.01 2.42
C TYR A 116 -15.62 -5.89 2.70
N ALA A 117 -15.21 -4.71 3.15
CA ALA A 117 -13.89 -4.48 3.70
C ALA A 117 -13.96 -3.88 5.09
N ILE A 118 -13.01 -4.28 5.92
CA ILE A 118 -12.66 -3.56 7.14
C ILE A 118 -11.72 -2.43 6.75
N VAL A 119 -12.17 -1.20 7.00
CA VAL A 119 -11.44 0.01 6.62
C VAL A 119 -11.04 0.83 7.84
N ALA A 120 -9.87 1.45 7.74
CA ALA A 120 -9.38 2.46 8.67
C ALA A 120 -9.28 3.80 7.95
N GLY A 121 -9.82 4.86 8.54
CA GLY A 121 -9.94 6.15 7.88
C GLY A 121 -9.75 7.34 8.82
N ILE A 122 -9.76 8.53 8.23
CA ILE A 122 -9.65 9.80 8.94
C ILE A 122 -11.02 10.49 8.99
N GLU A 123 -11.56 10.69 10.20
CA GLU A 123 -12.81 11.46 10.41
C GLU A 123 -12.50 12.96 10.39
N ARG A 124 -11.54 13.37 11.24
CA ARG A 124 -11.02 14.74 11.32
C ARG A 124 -9.60 14.77 10.79
N TYR A 125 -9.43 15.47 9.67
CA TYR A 125 -8.14 15.68 9.01
C TYR A 125 -7.29 16.71 9.76
N PRO A 126 -5.95 16.60 9.64
CA PRO A 126 -5.07 17.65 10.15
C PRO A 126 -5.30 18.96 9.39
N LEU A 127 -5.22 20.07 10.09
CA LEU A 127 -5.38 21.41 9.51
C LEU A 127 -4.04 21.88 8.93
N LYS A 128 -4.10 22.75 7.92
CA LYS A 128 -2.90 23.36 7.33
C LYS A 128 -2.05 24.05 8.39
N VAL A 129 -0.78 23.66 8.44
CA VAL A 129 0.26 24.26 9.28
C VAL A 129 1.04 25.27 8.43
N THR A 130 1.35 26.44 9.00
CA THR A 130 2.21 27.45 8.37
C THR A 130 3.39 27.79 9.29
N ARG A 131 4.47 28.31 8.71
CA ARG A 131 5.71 28.62 9.42
C ARG A 131 5.54 29.62 10.58
N ARG A 132 4.50 30.47 10.54
CA ARG A 132 4.24 31.51 11.55
C ARG A 132 3.61 30.95 12.84
N MET A 133 3.19 29.70 12.86
CA MET A 133 2.49 29.11 14.01
C MET A 133 3.48 28.67 15.09
N GLY A 134 3.13 28.91 16.35
CA GLY A 134 3.85 28.37 17.50
C GLY A 134 3.62 26.87 17.69
N LYS A 135 4.57 26.19 18.34
CA LYS A 135 4.59 24.72 18.55
C LYS A 135 3.26 24.18 19.10
N LYS A 136 2.70 24.82 20.13
CA LYS A 136 1.40 24.44 20.73
C LYS A 136 0.23 24.40 19.73
N LEU A 137 0.20 25.34 18.78
CA LEU A 137 -0.84 25.40 17.74
C LEU A 137 -0.59 24.34 16.67
N VAL A 138 0.67 24.09 16.32
CA VAL A 138 1.06 23.04 15.37
C VAL A 138 0.63 21.67 15.89
N ASP A 139 0.88 21.38 17.16
CA ASP A 139 0.49 20.11 17.78
C ASP A 139 -1.03 19.93 17.78
N ARG A 140 -1.78 20.99 18.11
CA ARG A 140 -3.25 20.94 18.08
C ARG A 140 -3.81 20.73 16.67
N ARG A 141 -3.20 21.32 15.65
CA ARG A 141 -3.63 21.21 14.23
C ARG A 141 -3.24 19.88 13.59
N SER A 142 -2.16 19.25 14.06
CA SER A 142 -1.64 17.99 13.51
C SER A 142 -2.37 16.75 14.05
N ARG A 143 -3.19 16.90 15.10
CA ARG A 143 -3.98 15.80 15.68
C ARG A 143 -4.98 15.23 14.68
N ILE A 144 -5.02 13.91 14.60
CA ILE A 144 -5.91 13.16 13.71
C ILE A 144 -6.95 12.42 14.55
N LYS A 145 -8.22 12.44 14.12
CA LYS A 145 -9.27 11.55 14.67
C LYS A 145 -9.51 10.40 13.68
N PRO A 146 -9.01 9.19 13.96
CA PRO A 146 -9.27 8.05 13.11
C PRO A 146 -10.64 7.42 13.41
N PHE A 147 -11.13 6.64 12.45
CA PHE A 147 -12.26 5.73 12.63
C PHE A 147 -11.98 4.37 12.00
N ILE A 148 -12.64 3.34 12.53
CA ILE A 148 -12.69 1.99 11.97
C ILE A 148 -14.12 1.67 11.62
N LYS A 149 -14.33 1.03 10.47
CA LYS A 149 -15.68 0.66 10.03
C LYS A 149 -15.64 -0.56 9.09
N VAL A 150 -16.70 -1.36 9.15
CA VAL A 150 -17.00 -2.37 8.13
C VAL A 150 -17.84 -1.72 7.05
N VAL A 151 -17.41 -1.81 5.79
CA VAL A 151 -18.04 -1.11 4.66
C VAL A 151 -18.19 -2.06 3.48
N ASN A 152 -19.38 -2.08 2.86
CA ASN A 152 -19.63 -2.80 1.61
C ASN A 152 -18.80 -2.19 0.46
N TYR A 153 -18.28 -3.00 -0.45
CA TYR A 153 -17.52 -2.53 -1.60
C TYR A 153 -18.29 -1.55 -2.51
N ASN A 154 -19.61 -1.69 -2.64
CA ASN A 154 -20.44 -0.75 -3.40
C ASN A 154 -20.42 0.68 -2.82
N HIS A 155 -20.01 0.84 -1.56
CA HIS A 155 -19.91 2.12 -0.88
C HIS A 155 -18.47 2.65 -0.83
N LEU A 156 -17.55 2.00 -1.55
CA LEU A 156 -16.17 2.40 -1.70
C LEU A 156 -15.91 2.77 -3.16
N MET A 157 -15.44 3.99 -3.37
CA MET A 157 -14.84 4.40 -4.63
C MET A 157 -13.34 4.11 -4.55
N PRO A 158 -12.83 3.10 -5.28
CA PRO A 158 -11.40 2.80 -5.25
C PRO A 158 -10.61 3.95 -5.87
N THR A 159 -9.41 4.17 -5.36
CA THR A 159 -8.50 5.19 -5.89
C THR A 159 -7.20 4.55 -6.37
N ARG A 160 -6.44 5.28 -7.19
CA ARG A 160 -5.13 4.84 -7.67
C ARG A 160 -4.10 4.70 -6.55
N TYR A 161 -4.26 5.44 -5.46
CA TYR A 161 -3.26 5.56 -4.42
C TYR A 161 -3.16 4.31 -3.55
N THR A 162 -1.94 4.02 -3.13
CA THR A 162 -1.62 2.99 -2.14
C THR A 162 -1.14 3.67 -0.86
N LEU A 163 -1.43 3.05 0.27
CA LEU A 163 -0.90 3.40 1.56
C LEU A 163 -0.59 2.11 2.32
N GLU A 164 0.70 1.81 2.40
CA GLU A 164 1.17 0.66 3.15
C GLU A 164 1.31 1.05 4.63
N LEU A 165 0.43 0.51 5.46
CA LEU A 165 0.46 0.67 6.91
C LEU A 165 0.85 -0.66 7.53
N GLU A 166 2.16 -0.91 7.62
CA GLU A 166 2.74 -2.14 8.16
C GLU A 166 2.23 -2.45 9.58
N GLY A 167 1.92 -1.42 10.39
CA GLY A 167 1.42 -1.59 11.76
C GLY A 167 -0.08 -1.82 11.94
N LEU A 168 -0.89 -1.86 10.87
CA LEU A 168 -2.35 -2.06 10.98
C LEU A 168 -2.84 -3.47 10.63
N LYS A 169 -1.97 -4.27 10.01
CA LYS A 169 -2.30 -5.64 9.61
C LYS A 169 -2.37 -6.51 10.87
N GLY A 170 -3.58 -6.85 11.31
CA GLY A 170 -3.84 -7.71 12.47
C GLY A 170 -4.39 -6.98 13.71
N VAL A 171 -4.24 -5.66 13.80
CA VAL A 171 -4.84 -4.87 14.90
C VAL A 171 -6.35 -4.72 14.73
N VAL A 172 -6.82 -4.66 13.48
CA VAL A 172 -8.24 -4.48 13.15
C VAL A 172 -8.78 -5.75 12.51
N SER A 173 -9.56 -6.49 13.29
CA SER A 173 -10.22 -7.73 12.88
C SER A 173 -11.73 -7.62 13.12
N GLN A 174 -12.50 -8.61 12.66
CA GLN A 174 -13.96 -8.60 12.87
C GLN A 174 -14.34 -8.63 14.36
N ASP A 175 -13.55 -9.29 15.21
CA ASP A 175 -13.81 -9.38 16.65
C ASP A 175 -13.62 -8.07 17.39
N THR A 176 -12.72 -7.20 16.89
CA THR A 176 -12.50 -5.85 17.42
C THR A 176 -13.79 -5.02 17.40
N PHE A 177 -14.77 -5.39 16.57
CA PHE A 177 -16.06 -4.70 16.53
C PHE A 177 -17.06 -5.18 17.58
N LYS A 178 -16.85 -6.29 18.30
CA LYS A 178 -17.83 -6.76 19.29
C LYS A 178 -17.74 -5.93 20.58
N GLU A 179 -16.52 -5.71 21.05
CA GLU A 179 -16.20 -5.03 22.30
C GLU A 179 -15.86 -3.55 22.10
N VAL A 180 -16.43 -2.65 22.92
CA VAL A 180 -16.16 -1.21 22.79
C VAL A 180 -14.73 -0.86 23.19
N SER A 181 -14.19 -1.48 24.24
CA SER A 181 -12.82 -1.28 24.72
C SER A 181 -11.79 -1.56 23.61
N GLN A 182 -11.96 -2.68 22.90
CA GLN A 182 -11.08 -3.05 21.79
C GLN A 182 -11.14 -2.06 20.62
N ARG A 183 -12.31 -1.48 20.34
CA ARG A 183 -12.45 -0.43 19.32
C ARG A 183 -11.67 0.83 19.68
N GLU A 184 -11.62 1.19 20.97
CA GLU A 184 -10.87 2.35 21.44
C GLU A 184 -9.37 2.13 21.35
N ASP A 185 -8.89 0.95 21.72
CA ASP A 185 -7.46 0.61 21.65
C ASP A 185 -6.96 0.50 20.21
N ALA A 186 -7.77 -0.08 19.30
CA ALA A 186 -7.48 -0.06 17.87
C ALA A 186 -7.38 1.38 17.33
N LYS A 187 -8.28 2.28 17.74
CA LYS A 187 -8.22 3.71 17.35
C LYS A 187 -6.98 4.41 17.88
N LYS A 188 -6.54 4.13 19.11
CA LYS A 188 -5.30 4.70 19.67
C LYS A 188 -4.08 4.28 18.84
N THR A 189 -4.04 3.01 18.43
CA THR A 189 -2.96 2.45 17.61
C THR A 189 -2.94 3.06 16.21
N ILE A 190 -4.10 3.15 15.55
CA ILE A 190 -4.25 3.81 14.25
C ILE A 190 -3.88 5.29 14.32
N LYS A 191 -4.27 5.98 15.40
CA LYS A 191 -3.95 7.39 15.59
C LYS A 191 -2.44 7.63 15.57
N LYS A 192 -1.68 6.86 16.35
CA LYS A 192 -0.21 6.95 16.39
C LYS A 192 0.39 6.72 15.00
N ALA A 193 0.02 5.63 14.34
CA ALA A 193 0.52 5.30 13.00
C ALA A 193 0.24 6.39 11.95
N LEU A 194 -0.94 7.02 11.99
CA LEU A 194 -1.31 8.09 11.06
C LEU A 194 -0.60 9.43 11.38
N GLU A 195 -0.42 9.75 12.65
CA GLU A 195 0.30 10.96 13.09
C GLU A 195 1.79 10.87 12.73
N ASP A 196 2.41 9.70 12.89
CA ASP A 196 3.81 9.45 12.49
C ASP A 196 3.99 9.59 10.97
N ARG A 197 3.06 9.01 10.19
CA ARG A 197 3.04 9.15 8.72
C ARG A 197 2.85 10.60 8.28
N TYR A 198 1.98 11.36 8.93
CA TYR A 198 1.77 12.78 8.63
C TYR A 198 3.03 13.61 8.88
N THR A 199 3.70 13.37 10.02
CA THR A 199 4.96 14.06 10.38
C THR A 199 6.08 13.75 9.39
N SER A 200 6.12 12.51 8.86
CA SER A 200 7.06 12.13 7.80
C SER A 200 6.81 12.80 6.44
N GLY A 201 5.67 13.48 6.26
CA GLY A 201 5.30 14.17 5.02
C GLY A 201 4.90 13.25 3.86
N LYS A 202 4.81 11.94 4.08
CA LYS A 202 4.42 10.95 3.07
C LYS A 202 2.91 10.99 2.81
N ASN A 203 2.49 10.58 1.61
CA ASN A 203 1.08 10.44 1.22
C ASN A 203 0.23 11.70 1.48
N ARG A 204 0.74 12.88 1.10
CA ARG A 204 0.08 14.19 1.30
C ARG A 204 -1.37 14.23 0.83
N TRP A 205 -1.68 13.52 -0.26
CA TRP A 205 -3.04 13.42 -0.77
C TRP A 205 -3.99 12.79 0.25
N PHE A 206 -3.57 11.77 1.01
CA PHE A 206 -4.42 11.09 1.99
C PHE A 206 -4.85 12.01 3.14
N PHE A 207 -3.96 12.89 3.58
CA PHE A 207 -4.22 13.81 4.71
C PHE A 207 -4.93 15.11 4.32
N THR A 208 -5.04 15.39 3.03
CA THR A 208 -5.77 16.56 2.53
C THR A 208 -7.27 16.23 2.45
N PRO A 209 -8.17 17.03 3.04
CA PRO A 209 -9.60 16.77 2.93
C PRO A 209 -10.07 16.90 1.47
N LEU A 210 -11.00 16.04 1.07
CA LEU A 210 -11.70 16.19 -0.20
C LEU A 210 -12.77 17.29 -0.05
N ARG A 211 -12.80 18.24 -0.97
CA ARG A 211 -13.83 19.28 -1.04
C ARG A 211 -14.80 18.88 -2.13
N PHE A 212 -16.07 18.75 -1.78
CA PHE A 212 -17.18 18.43 -2.66
C PHE A 212 -18.39 19.26 -2.22
#